data_AF-A0A3N5R3V8-F1
#
_entry.id   AF-A0A3N5R3V8-F1
#
_cell.length_a   1.000
_cell.length_b   1.000
_cell.length_c   1.000
_cell.angle_alpha   90.00
_cell.angle_beta   90.00
_cell.angle_gamma   90.00
#
_symmetry.space_group_name_H-M   'P 1'
#
loop_
_entity.id
_entity.type
_entity.pdbx_description
1 polymer ?
#
loop_
_entity_poly.entity_id
_entity_poly.type
_entity_poly.pdbx_seq_one_letter_code
_entity_poly.pdbx_strand_id
1 'polypeptide(L)'
;MSRINSMFSLLIETIIAHLLFGNAHSYLDLKLDIRAYSVLFGVVLALSNNNILYAHNFYQNDSSVLYTLIKQFEIEKNLALENQYVNNSSYSIHSERADELFHKLASIRKDITMNSIFPNHYDILLSDLNLTTKALVSANIADESLREYGLSTGLDPKMASGLLNMSVDMIMKMNETSTTNMTDSVNKHSMEKMTSMSNNQSTSIEGNQENKVVKNLANYETSVAQAKSLKILFTNYLQDAKLENSTGLMPIPTGMKINAIRELGQGIDNLVLALNRNAPVEEVYSIVHGQIHPNLFLAFSLKLKSD
;
A
#
# COMPACT_ATOMS: atom_id res chain seq x y z
N MET A 1 4.85 25.92 -10.72
CA MET A 1 5.88 26.43 -9.79
C MET A 1 5.51 27.71 -9.05
N SER A 2 4.80 28.69 -9.65
CA SER A 2 4.49 29.97 -8.98
C SER A 2 3.52 29.90 -7.77
N ARG A 3 2.62 28.91 -7.69
CA ARG A 3 1.64 28.80 -6.59
C ARG A 3 2.17 28.18 -5.28
N ILE A 4 3.21 27.35 -5.34
CA ILE A 4 3.80 26.71 -4.15
C ILE A 4 4.63 27.74 -3.37
N ASN A 5 5.42 28.55 -4.07
CA ASN A 5 6.16 29.66 -3.45
C ASN A 5 5.23 30.71 -2.82
N SER A 6 4.03 30.89 -3.38
CA SER A 6 3.02 31.79 -2.81
C SER A 6 2.44 31.28 -1.48
N MET A 7 2.24 29.97 -1.31
CA MET A 7 1.75 29.43 -0.03
C MET A 7 2.83 29.41 1.06
N PHE A 8 4.10 29.19 0.69
CA PHE A 8 5.22 29.32 1.62
C PHE A 8 5.43 30.78 2.08
N SER A 9 5.28 31.76 1.18
CA SER A 9 5.32 33.19 1.55
C SER A 9 4.19 33.54 2.51
N LEU A 10 2.97 33.07 2.25
CA LEU A 10 1.81 33.34 3.10
C LEU A 10 1.98 32.75 4.50
N LEU A 11 2.54 31.53 4.60
CA LEU A 11 2.81 30.88 5.89
C LEU A 11 3.86 31.66 6.69
N ILE A 12 4.95 32.09 6.04
CA ILE A 12 6.02 32.87 6.67
C ILE A 12 5.51 34.25 7.09
N GLU A 13 4.73 34.93 6.25
CA GLU A 13 4.12 36.22 6.57
C GLU A 13 3.12 36.11 7.72
N THR A 14 2.36 35.01 7.81
CA THR A 14 1.41 34.77 8.92
C THR A 14 2.14 34.50 10.24
N ILE A 15 3.27 33.78 10.19
CA ILE A 15 4.14 33.53 11.35
C ILE A 15 4.80 34.85 11.81
N ILE A 16 5.30 35.65 10.88
CA ILE A 16 5.90 36.96 11.18
C ILE A 16 4.84 37.93 11.73
N ALA A 17 3.62 37.95 11.19
CA ALA A 17 2.53 38.77 11.69
C ALA A 17 2.10 38.37 13.11
N HIS A 18 2.07 37.06 13.41
CA HIS A 18 1.84 36.58 14.78
C HIS A 18 2.98 36.94 15.74
N LEU A 19 4.23 36.93 15.29
CA LEU A 19 5.40 37.32 16.08
C LEU A 19 5.51 38.82 16.33
N LEU A 20 5.03 39.66 15.39
CA LEU A 20 5.14 41.12 15.48
C LEU A 20 3.93 41.81 16.11
N PHE A 21 2.72 41.24 15.95
CA PHE A 21 1.46 41.86 16.40
C PHE A 21 0.70 41.04 17.45
N GLY A 22 1.23 39.87 17.85
CA GLY A 22 0.70 39.05 18.93
C GLY A 22 0.80 39.81 20.26
N ASN A 23 -0.35 40.28 20.74
CA ASN A 23 -0.50 40.95 22.03
C ASN A 23 0.17 40.12 23.15
N ALA A 24 0.91 40.79 24.03
CA ALA A 24 1.71 40.21 25.12
C ALA A 24 0.87 39.58 26.24
N HIS A 25 0.01 38.62 25.91
CA HIS A 25 -0.64 37.73 26.85
C HIS A 25 -0.18 36.30 26.59
N SER A 26 0.36 35.73 27.67
CA SER A 26 0.91 34.38 27.85
C SER A 26 2.14 33.97 27.00
N TYR A 27 3.32 34.44 27.43
CA TYR A 27 4.64 33.86 27.11
C TYR A 27 4.73 32.33 27.37
N LEU A 28 3.76 31.76 28.09
CA LEU A 28 3.61 30.33 28.35
C LEU A 28 2.97 29.57 27.17
N ASP A 29 2.05 30.17 26.42
CA ASP A 29 1.39 29.53 25.27
C ASP A 29 2.34 29.44 24.07
N LEU A 30 3.15 30.48 23.85
CA LEU A 30 4.15 30.49 22.78
C LEU A 30 5.24 29.40 22.95
N LYS A 31 5.58 29.07 24.20
CA LYS A 31 6.54 27.99 24.52
C LYS A 31 5.95 26.60 24.29
N LEU A 32 4.65 26.43 24.49
CA LEU A 32 3.94 25.19 24.21
C LEU A 32 3.87 24.94 22.70
N ASP A 33 3.54 25.98 21.93
CA ASP A 33 3.42 25.90 20.47
C ASP A 33 4.78 25.62 19.80
N ILE A 34 5.85 26.32 20.18
CA ILE A 34 7.18 26.08 19.57
C ILE A 34 7.67 24.66 19.87
N ARG A 35 7.38 24.11 21.04
CA ARG A 35 7.71 22.71 21.38
C ARG A 35 6.86 21.72 20.58
N ALA A 36 5.56 21.98 20.41
CA ALA A 36 4.68 21.15 19.58
C ALA A 36 5.12 21.14 18.11
N TYR A 37 5.46 22.30 17.55
CA TYR A 37 5.98 22.42 16.18
C TYR A 37 7.37 21.81 16.01
N SER A 38 8.25 21.91 17.00
CA SER A 38 9.58 21.29 16.96
C SER A 38 9.53 19.76 17.06
N VAL A 39 8.57 19.22 17.82
CA VAL A 39 8.30 17.77 17.86
C VAL A 39 7.70 17.31 16.54
N LEU A 40 6.75 18.05 15.97
CA LEU A 40 6.17 17.75 14.67
C LEU A 40 7.22 17.80 13.55
N PHE A 41 8.11 18.79 13.57
CA PHE A 41 9.22 18.92 12.62
C PHE A 41 10.31 17.85 12.81
N GLY A 42 10.60 17.48 14.06
CA GLY A 42 11.49 16.37 14.40
C GLY A 42 10.95 15.01 13.97
N VAL A 43 9.63 14.82 14.02
CA VAL A 43 8.93 13.64 13.48
C VAL A 43 9.01 13.65 11.95
N VAL A 44 8.80 14.79 11.29
CA VAL A 44 8.96 14.92 9.82
C VAL A 44 10.40 14.63 9.35
N LEU A 45 11.43 15.03 10.11
CA LEU A 45 12.83 14.71 9.78
C LEU A 45 13.22 13.25 10.09
N ALA A 46 12.63 12.64 11.12
CA ALA A 46 12.88 11.23 11.43
C ALA A 46 12.21 10.29 10.41
N LEU A 47 11.09 10.71 9.82
CA LEU A 47 10.37 9.98 8.78
C LEU A 47 11.07 9.98 7.41
N SER A 48 12.01 10.91 7.15
CA SER A 48 12.72 10.98 5.86
C SER A 48 13.93 10.04 5.74
N ASN A 49 14.35 9.37 6.82
CA ASN A 49 15.60 8.59 6.85
C ASN A 49 15.44 7.06 6.89
N ASN A 50 14.20 6.53 6.89
CA ASN A 50 13.96 5.08 6.80
C ASN A 50 13.11 4.80 5.56
N ASN A 51 13.77 4.44 4.46
CA ASN A 51 13.12 4.09 3.19
C ASN A 51 12.25 2.84 3.34
N ILE A 52 11.01 3.03 3.80
CA ILE A 52 9.92 2.10 3.58
C ILE A 52 8.97 2.78 2.62
N LEU A 53 9.15 2.54 1.32
CA LEU A 53 8.22 3.01 0.30
C LEU A 53 7.07 1.99 0.20
N TYR A 54 5.85 2.41 0.47
CA TYR A 54 4.61 1.68 0.19
C TYR A 54 3.72 2.51 -0.73
N ALA A 55 2.93 1.84 -1.59
CA ALA A 55 2.24 2.42 -2.74
C ALA A 55 3.13 3.46 -3.40
N HIS A 56 4.15 2.97 -4.09
CA HIS A 56 5.24 3.77 -4.66
C HIS A 56 4.72 4.90 -5.56
N ASN A 57 3.49 4.77 -6.04
CA ASN A 57 2.82 5.75 -6.89
C ASN A 57 1.76 6.60 -6.19
N PHE A 58 1.37 6.36 -4.93
CA PHE A 58 0.44 7.23 -4.20
C PHE A 58 1.14 8.05 -3.11
N TYR A 59 0.65 9.27 -2.86
CA TYR A 59 1.04 10.05 -1.70
C TYR A 59 0.53 9.36 -0.43
N GLN A 60 1.47 8.87 0.37
CA GLN A 60 1.21 8.28 1.68
C GLN A 60 0.94 9.37 2.73
N ASN A 61 0.23 8.99 3.79
CA ASN A 61 0.20 9.78 5.01
C ASN A 61 0.70 8.92 6.19
N ASP A 62 1.11 9.57 7.28
CA ASP A 62 1.73 8.85 8.41
C ASP A 62 0.82 7.77 9.01
N SER A 63 -0.49 8.04 9.03
CA SER A 63 -1.49 7.07 9.45
C SER A 63 -1.53 5.87 8.50
N SER A 64 -1.53 6.04 7.18
CA SER A 64 -1.54 4.88 6.28
C SER A 64 -0.29 4.01 6.44
N VAL A 65 0.89 4.61 6.63
CA VAL A 65 2.14 3.86 6.87
C VAL A 65 2.10 3.12 8.21
N LEU A 66 1.77 3.82 9.29
CA LEU A 66 1.68 3.23 10.63
C LEU A 66 0.70 2.05 10.65
N TYR A 67 -0.46 2.23 10.02
CA TYR A 67 -1.51 1.24 10.04
C TYR A 67 -1.20 0.03 9.15
N THR A 68 -0.48 0.23 8.04
CA THR A 68 0.09 -0.88 7.28
C THR A 68 1.04 -1.71 8.13
N LEU A 69 1.97 -1.08 8.87
CA LEU A 69 2.94 -1.79 9.70
C LEU A 69 2.25 -2.60 10.81
N ILE A 70 1.21 -2.05 11.44
CA ILE A 70 0.44 -2.78 12.46
C ILE A 70 -0.26 -3.99 11.84
N LYS A 71 -0.87 -3.86 10.66
CA LYS A 71 -1.49 -5.02 9.99
C LYS A 71 -0.47 -6.06 9.57
N GLN A 72 0.72 -5.67 9.11
CA GLN A 72 1.80 -6.62 8.83
C GLN A 72 2.24 -7.35 10.10
N PHE A 73 2.40 -6.64 11.22
CA PHE A 73 2.76 -7.23 12.51
C PHE A 73 1.72 -8.26 12.97
N GLU A 74 0.43 -7.91 12.89
CA GLU A 74 -0.67 -8.82 13.23
C GLU A 74 -0.64 -10.10 12.39
N ILE A 75 -0.38 -9.96 11.09
CA ILE A 75 -0.28 -11.08 10.15
C ILE A 75 0.88 -12.00 10.52
N GLU A 76 2.09 -11.46 10.67
CA GLU A 76 3.29 -12.25 10.99
C GLU A 76 3.16 -12.94 12.36
N LYS A 77 2.62 -12.22 13.36
CA LYS A 77 2.34 -12.80 14.68
C LYS A 77 1.37 -13.97 14.58
N ASN A 78 0.30 -13.84 13.79
CA ASN A 78 -0.70 -14.89 13.65
C ASN A 78 -0.14 -16.09 12.86
N LEU A 79 0.62 -15.85 11.79
CA LEU A 79 1.31 -16.91 11.04
C LEU A 79 2.34 -17.66 11.88
N ALA A 80 3.05 -16.98 12.78
CA ALA A 80 3.90 -17.63 13.77
C ALA A 80 3.06 -18.56 14.66
N LEU A 81 1.98 -18.07 15.25
CA LEU A 81 1.11 -18.90 16.11
C LEU A 81 0.53 -20.12 15.37
N GLU A 82 0.10 -19.94 14.12
CA GLU A 82 -0.40 -21.03 13.26
C GLU A 82 0.67 -22.09 12.99
N ASN A 83 1.92 -21.67 12.82
CA ASN A 83 3.05 -22.56 12.51
C ASN A 83 3.78 -23.14 13.73
N GLN A 84 3.48 -22.68 14.96
CA GLN A 84 4.21 -23.04 16.19
C GLN A 84 4.38 -24.55 16.41
N TYR A 85 3.39 -25.35 16.00
CA TYR A 85 3.40 -26.80 16.15
C TYR A 85 3.33 -27.55 14.80
N VAL A 86 3.41 -26.83 13.68
CA VAL A 86 3.25 -27.38 12.33
C VAL A 86 4.57 -27.34 11.56
N ASN A 87 5.25 -26.19 11.57
CA ASN A 87 6.48 -25.98 10.84
C ASN A 87 7.40 -25.01 11.60
N ASN A 88 8.40 -25.57 12.30
CA ASN A 88 9.35 -24.79 13.09
C ASN A 88 10.12 -23.75 12.27
N SER A 89 10.38 -24.00 10.98
CA SER A 89 11.07 -23.04 10.12
C SER A 89 10.19 -21.84 9.82
N SER A 90 8.95 -22.06 9.38
CA SER A 90 7.99 -20.97 9.15
C SER A 90 7.70 -20.22 10.45
N TYR A 91 7.51 -20.93 11.57
CA TYR A 91 7.35 -20.32 12.89
C TYR A 91 8.48 -19.35 13.23
N SER A 92 9.73 -19.79 13.11
CA SER A 92 10.90 -18.96 13.43
C SER A 92 10.96 -17.71 12.56
N ILE A 93 10.73 -17.87 11.24
CA ILE A 93 10.78 -16.75 10.29
C ILE A 93 9.67 -15.73 10.60
N HIS A 94 8.43 -16.19 10.79
CA HIS A 94 7.31 -15.30 11.11
C HIS A 94 7.47 -14.62 12.46
N SER A 95 8.02 -15.32 13.46
CA SER A 95 8.32 -14.74 14.77
C SER A 95 9.39 -13.65 14.67
N GLU A 96 10.46 -13.87 13.90
CA GLU A 96 11.52 -12.88 13.66
C GLU A 96 10.96 -11.64 12.94
N ARG A 97 10.17 -11.84 11.87
CA ARG A 97 9.51 -10.74 11.15
C ARG A 97 8.56 -9.94 12.03
N ALA A 98 7.79 -10.62 12.90
CA ALA A 98 6.92 -9.96 13.85
C ALA A 98 7.72 -9.09 14.84
N ASP A 99 8.87 -9.57 15.32
CA ASP A 99 9.75 -8.81 16.21
C ASP A 99 10.37 -7.60 15.51
N GLU A 100 10.83 -7.74 14.27
CA GLU A 100 11.33 -6.63 13.46
C GLU A 100 10.25 -5.55 13.23
N LEU A 101 9.02 -5.96 12.91
CA LEU A 101 7.89 -5.06 12.74
C LEU A 101 7.52 -4.36 14.04
N PHE A 102 7.57 -5.08 15.17
CA PHE A 102 7.36 -4.48 16.48
C PHE A 102 8.42 -3.43 16.81
N HIS A 103 9.70 -3.70 16.53
CA HIS A 103 10.78 -2.73 16.70
C HIS A 103 10.58 -1.48 15.82
N LYS A 104 10.17 -1.65 14.56
CA LYS A 104 9.80 -0.54 13.68
C LYS A 104 8.66 0.29 14.28
N LEU A 105 7.60 -0.36 14.75
CA LEU A 105 6.47 0.32 15.39
C LEU A 105 6.89 1.10 16.64
N ALA A 106 7.68 0.49 17.54
CA ALA A 106 8.20 1.13 18.74
C ALA A 106 9.10 2.34 18.44
N SER A 107 9.81 2.32 17.30
CA SER A 107 10.62 3.46 16.86
C SER A 107 9.77 4.66 16.40
N ILE A 108 8.59 4.41 15.82
CA ILE A 108 7.67 5.44 15.34
C ILE A 108 6.83 6.01 16.50
N ARG A 109 6.45 5.15 17.45
CA ARG A 109 5.54 5.48 18.55
C ARG A 109 6.12 4.99 19.87
N LYS A 110 6.64 5.91 20.67
CA LYS A 110 7.31 5.59 21.95
C LYS A 110 6.37 5.03 23.02
N ASP A 111 5.05 5.18 22.84
CA ASP A 111 4.00 4.61 23.69
C ASP A 111 3.74 3.12 23.44
N ILE A 112 4.32 2.55 22.38
CA ILE A 112 4.25 1.13 22.05
C ILE A 112 5.21 0.33 22.95
N THR A 113 4.65 -0.59 23.73
CA THR A 113 5.40 -1.52 24.60
C THR A 113 4.95 -2.96 24.36
N MET A 114 5.82 -3.93 24.64
CA MET A 114 5.58 -5.35 24.34
C MET A 114 4.32 -5.93 25.03
N ASN A 115 3.90 -5.30 26.13
CA ASN A 115 2.72 -5.67 26.92
C ASN A 115 1.47 -4.84 26.61
N SER A 116 1.56 -3.86 25.69
CA SER A 116 0.36 -3.13 25.28
C SER A 116 -0.57 -4.07 24.51
N ILE A 117 -1.86 -4.04 24.83
CA ILE A 117 -2.89 -4.88 24.21
C ILE A 117 -3.12 -4.35 22.78
N PHE A 118 -2.17 -4.68 21.91
CA PHE A 118 -2.07 -4.16 20.55
C PHE A 118 -3.27 -4.48 19.66
N PRO A 119 -3.76 -5.74 19.61
CA PRO A 119 -4.77 -6.11 18.61
C PRO A 119 -6.16 -5.50 18.90
N ASN A 120 -6.58 -5.44 20.18
CA ASN A 120 -7.95 -5.02 20.52
C ASN A 120 -8.16 -3.51 20.49
N HIS A 121 -7.11 -2.69 20.58
CA HIS A 121 -7.23 -1.24 20.43
C HIS A 121 -7.20 -0.80 18.97
N TYR A 122 -6.76 -1.65 18.05
CA TYR A 122 -6.42 -1.22 16.71
C TYR A 122 -7.57 -1.27 15.70
N ASP A 123 -8.47 -2.25 15.79
CA ASP A 123 -9.67 -2.26 14.94
C ASP A 123 -10.57 -1.03 15.20
N ILE A 124 -10.59 -0.53 16.44
CA ILE A 124 -11.24 0.72 16.84
C ILE A 124 -10.53 1.90 16.16
N LEU A 125 -9.21 1.96 16.26
CA LEU A 125 -8.39 3.02 15.68
C LEU A 125 -8.47 3.07 14.14
N LEU A 126 -8.54 1.92 13.47
CA LEU A 126 -8.67 1.84 12.02
C LEU A 126 -10.07 2.29 11.58
N SER A 127 -11.11 1.99 12.39
CA SER A 127 -12.49 2.43 12.11
C SER A 127 -12.64 3.96 12.10
N ASP A 128 -11.84 4.66 12.91
CA ASP A 128 -11.85 6.13 13.01
C ASP A 128 -11.08 6.84 11.87
N LEU A 129 -10.32 6.09 11.06
CA LEU A 129 -9.61 6.68 9.93
C LEU A 129 -10.58 7.15 8.83
N ASN A 130 -10.20 8.23 8.14
CA ASN A 130 -10.92 8.66 6.94
C ASN A 130 -10.78 7.61 5.81
N LEU A 131 -11.75 7.60 4.88
CA LEU A 131 -11.83 6.63 3.79
C LEU A 131 -10.58 6.63 2.89
N THR A 132 -10.03 7.80 2.59
CA THR A 132 -8.79 7.91 1.79
C THR A 132 -7.62 7.20 2.46
N THR A 133 -7.49 7.33 3.79
CA THR A 133 -6.43 6.66 4.55
C THR A 133 -6.64 5.15 4.59
N LYS A 134 -7.89 4.69 4.79
CA LYS A 134 -8.23 3.25 4.70
C LYS A 134 -7.87 2.68 3.32
N ALA A 135 -8.20 3.41 2.25
CA ALA A 135 -7.84 3.03 0.89
C ALA A 135 -6.32 3.00 0.64
N LEU A 136 -5.55 3.91 1.24
CA LEU A 136 -4.08 3.86 1.20
C LEU A 136 -3.52 2.64 1.95
N VAL A 137 -4.07 2.31 3.13
CA VAL A 137 -3.71 1.07 3.83
C VAL A 137 -3.98 -0.14 2.95
N SER A 138 -5.14 -0.21 2.29
CA SER A 138 -5.47 -1.27 1.34
C SER A 138 -4.49 -1.35 0.16
N ALA A 139 -4.09 -0.22 -0.44
CA ALA A 139 -3.08 -0.19 -1.49
C ALA A 139 -1.74 -0.76 -1.00
N ASN A 140 -1.30 -0.35 0.19
CA ASN A 140 -0.05 -0.81 0.78
C ASN A 140 -0.05 -2.32 1.07
N ILE A 141 -1.18 -2.87 1.54
CA ILE A 141 -1.31 -4.31 1.78
C ILE A 141 -1.33 -5.10 0.45
N ALA A 142 -1.91 -4.54 -0.62
CA ALA A 142 -1.86 -5.15 -1.95
C ALA A 142 -0.43 -5.19 -2.51
N ASP A 143 0.29 -4.07 -2.42
CA ASP A 143 1.72 -3.97 -2.76
C ASP A 143 2.56 -4.99 -2.02
N GLU A 144 2.38 -5.06 -0.71
CA GLU A 144 3.10 -5.97 0.16
C GLU A 144 2.85 -7.43 -0.24
N SER A 145 1.58 -7.78 -0.51
CA SER A 145 1.19 -9.12 -0.97
C SER A 145 1.90 -9.49 -2.28
N LEU A 146 2.00 -8.55 -3.23
CA LEU A 146 2.74 -8.74 -4.48
C LEU A 146 4.24 -8.91 -4.24
N ARG A 147 4.85 -8.08 -3.40
CA ARG A 147 6.29 -8.16 -3.11
C ARG A 147 6.65 -9.50 -2.47
N GLU A 148 5.90 -9.89 -1.45
CA GLU A 148 6.09 -11.16 -0.73
C GLU A 148 5.85 -12.35 -1.66
N TYR A 149 4.88 -12.26 -2.58
CA TYR A 149 4.69 -13.29 -3.60
C TYR A 149 5.90 -13.41 -4.52
N GLY A 150 6.43 -12.28 -5.01
CA GLY A 150 7.64 -12.24 -5.82
C GLY A 150 8.83 -12.93 -5.13
N LEU A 151 9.07 -12.58 -3.86
CA LEU A 151 10.10 -13.24 -3.03
C LEU A 151 9.86 -14.74 -2.89
N SER A 152 8.60 -15.17 -2.73
CA SER A 152 8.26 -16.59 -2.61
C SER A 152 8.63 -17.43 -3.84
N THR A 153 8.66 -16.82 -5.03
CA THR A 153 9.10 -17.47 -6.28
C THR A 153 10.62 -17.44 -6.49
N GLY A 154 11.36 -16.82 -5.58
CA GLY A 154 12.81 -16.66 -5.61
C GLY A 154 13.29 -15.46 -6.41
N LEU A 155 12.44 -14.45 -6.66
CA LEU A 155 12.95 -13.14 -7.08
C LEU A 155 13.82 -12.57 -5.97
N ASP A 156 14.92 -11.93 -6.33
CA ASP A 156 15.72 -11.21 -5.35
C ASP A 156 14.95 -9.99 -4.81
N PRO A 157 15.33 -9.46 -3.62
CA PRO A 157 14.60 -8.36 -3.00
C PRO A 157 14.50 -7.09 -3.84
N LYS A 158 15.46 -6.79 -4.71
CA LYS A 158 15.40 -5.61 -5.59
C LYS A 158 14.39 -5.81 -6.70
N MET A 159 14.38 -6.98 -7.33
CA MET A 159 13.39 -7.33 -8.35
C MET A 159 11.98 -7.37 -7.77
N ALA A 160 11.79 -8.00 -6.60
CA ALA A 160 10.50 -8.04 -5.92
C ALA A 160 10.00 -6.62 -5.57
N SER A 161 10.90 -5.73 -5.12
CA SER A 161 10.55 -4.32 -4.86
C SER A 161 10.22 -3.55 -6.15
N GLY A 162 10.88 -3.88 -7.27
CA GLY A 162 10.59 -3.32 -8.58
C GLY A 162 9.17 -3.62 -9.09
N LEU A 163 8.54 -4.71 -8.61
CA LEU A 163 7.15 -5.03 -8.92
C LEU A 163 6.15 -4.00 -8.41
N LEU A 164 6.53 -3.13 -7.47
CA LEU A 164 5.63 -2.14 -6.88
C LEU A 164 5.46 -0.89 -7.74
N ASN A 165 6.35 -0.70 -8.72
CA ASN A 165 6.29 0.44 -9.64
C ASN A 165 5.31 0.13 -10.79
N MET A 166 4.12 0.71 -10.74
CA MET A 166 3.22 0.79 -11.90
C MET A 166 3.80 1.76 -12.94
N SER A 167 3.75 1.41 -14.23
CA SER A 167 4.08 2.37 -15.29
C SER A 167 2.91 3.32 -15.54
N VAL A 168 3.22 4.60 -15.79
CA VAL A 168 2.23 5.63 -16.16
C VAL A 168 1.42 5.23 -17.40
N ASP A 169 2.06 4.54 -18.35
CA ASP A 169 1.40 4.01 -19.56
C ASP A 169 0.28 3.01 -19.26
N MET A 170 0.43 2.21 -18.18
CA MET A 170 -0.60 1.26 -17.76
C MET A 170 -1.83 1.97 -17.21
N ILE A 171 -1.64 3.11 -16.52
CA ILE A 171 -2.72 3.95 -15.98
C ILE A 171 -3.49 4.64 -17.12
N MET A 172 -2.77 5.21 -18.11
CA MET A 172 -3.39 5.96 -19.20
C MET A 172 -4.22 5.08 -20.13
N LYS A 173 -3.73 3.88 -20.48
CA LYS A 173 -4.46 2.94 -21.37
C LYS A 173 -5.81 2.49 -20.79
N MET A 174 -6.00 2.53 -19.47
CA MET A 174 -7.26 2.16 -18.83
C MET A 174 -8.31 3.27 -18.86
N ASN A 175 -7.90 4.55 -18.89
CA ASN A 175 -8.83 5.67 -18.95
C ASN A 175 -9.46 5.80 -20.36
N GLU A 176 -8.81 5.29 -21.40
CA GLU A 176 -9.34 5.23 -22.77
C GLU A 176 -10.36 4.10 -22.98
N THR A 177 -10.34 3.05 -22.15
CA THR A 177 -11.24 1.87 -22.31
C THR A 177 -12.62 2.00 -21.65
N SER A 178 -12.97 3.17 -21.10
CA SER A 178 -14.27 3.38 -20.43
C SER A 178 -15.47 3.50 -21.38
N THR A 179 -15.31 3.28 -22.70
CA THR A 179 -16.37 3.47 -23.70
C THR A 179 -16.59 2.32 -24.70
N THR A 180 -16.18 1.08 -24.41
CA THR A 180 -16.57 -0.05 -25.26
C THR A 180 -17.22 -1.18 -24.47
N ASN A 181 -18.55 -1.24 -24.64
CA ASN A 181 -19.40 -2.36 -24.26
C ASN A 181 -18.74 -3.70 -24.63
N MET A 182 -18.55 -4.56 -23.63
CA MET A 182 -18.22 -5.96 -23.85
C MET A 182 -19.44 -6.69 -24.41
N THR A 183 -19.57 -6.69 -25.72
CA THR A 183 -20.31 -7.71 -26.46
C THR A 183 -19.40 -8.23 -27.55
N ASP A 184 -19.06 -9.52 -27.42
CA ASP A 184 -18.55 -10.45 -28.42
C ASP A 184 -17.49 -9.95 -29.40
N SER A 185 -16.30 -10.53 -29.34
CA SER A 185 -15.76 -11.29 -30.47
C SER A 185 -14.33 -11.74 -30.20
N VAL A 186 -14.11 -13.01 -30.47
CA VAL A 186 -12.83 -13.67 -30.65
C VAL A 186 -11.95 -12.84 -31.60
N ASN A 187 -10.88 -12.21 -31.10
CA ASN A 187 -9.72 -12.02 -31.94
C ASN A 187 -8.40 -12.04 -31.18
N LYS A 188 -7.62 -13.05 -31.53
CA LYS A 188 -6.34 -13.43 -30.99
C LYS A 188 -5.28 -12.76 -31.87
N HIS A 189 -4.82 -11.55 -31.55
CA HIS A 189 -3.49 -11.10 -31.97
C HIS A 189 -3.04 -9.78 -31.32
N SER A 190 -1.73 -9.71 -31.11
CA SER A 190 -0.90 -8.54 -30.79
C SER A 190 -0.85 -8.09 -29.32
N MET A 191 -0.24 -8.94 -28.49
CA MET A 191 0.56 -8.43 -27.38
C MET A 191 1.98 -8.27 -27.92
N GLU A 192 2.33 -7.05 -28.34
CA GLU A 192 3.68 -6.70 -28.75
C GLU A 192 4.64 -6.86 -27.56
N LYS A 193 5.30 -8.01 -27.55
CA LYS A 193 6.73 -8.22 -27.26
C LYS A 193 7.37 -7.08 -26.44
N MET A 194 7.22 -7.15 -25.12
CA MET A 194 8.15 -6.47 -24.21
C MET A 194 9.57 -6.98 -24.51
N THR A 195 10.43 -6.05 -24.90
CA THR A 195 11.79 -6.30 -25.35
C THR A 195 12.72 -6.43 -24.16
N SER A 196 13.34 -7.62 -24.07
CA SER A 196 14.71 -7.89 -23.63
C SER A 196 15.25 -7.21 -22.35
N MET A 197 15.20 -7.93 -21.23
CA MET A 197 16.35 -8.01 -20.32
C MET A 197 17.10 -9.31 -20.63
N SER A 198 18.06 -9.24 -21.56
CA SER A 198 18.97 -10.34 -21.91
C SER A 198 20.40 -9.82 -21.95
N ASN A 199 21.25 -10.44 -21.13
CA ASN A 199 22.65 -10.85 -21.35
C ASN A 199 23.21 -11.27 -19.97
N ASN A 200 23.75 -12.48 -19.70
CA ASN A 200 24.40 -13.47 -20.56
C ASN A 200 24.22 -14.92 -20.02
N GLN A 201 23.84 -15.81 -20.95
CA GLN A 201 24.45 -17.11 -21.30
C GLN A 201 24.87 -18.13 -20.20
N SER A 202 24.16 -19.28 -20.12
CA SER A 202 24.67 -20.57 -20.63
C SER A 202 23.62 -21.70 -20.65
N THR A 203 23.35 -22.20 -21.87
CA THR A 203 23.05 -23.58 -22.32
C THR A 203 22.13 -24.53 -21.53
N SER A 204 20.94 -24.74 -22.12
CA SER A 204 20.22 -26.01 -22.38
C SER A 204 20.06 -27.07 -21.28
N ILE A 205 18.80 -27.44 -21.00
CA ILE A 205 18.24 -28.78 -21.27
C ILE A 205 16.70 -28.72 -21.16
N GLU A 206 16.08 -29.52 -22.01
CA GLU A 206 14.65 -29.72 -22.26
C GLU A 206 13.81 -30.08 -21.03
N GLY A 207 12.53 -29.72 -21.11
CA GLY A 207 11.42 -30.60 -20.77
C GLY A 207 11.34 -31.09 -19.33
N ASN A 208 10.78 -30.26 -18.45
CA ASN A 208 9.85 -30.75 -17.45
C ASN A 208 8.90 -29.62 -17.08
N GLN A 209 7.62 -29.97 -16.88
CA GLN A 209 6.72 -29.15 -16.08
C GLN A 209 7.34 -29.07 -14.69
N GLU A 210 8.24 -28.11 -14.48
CA GLU A 210 8.67 -27.77 -13.14
C GLU A 210 7.40 -27.42 -12.38
N ASN A 211 7.10 -28.20 -11.35
CA ASN A 211 6.17 -27.80 -10.31
C ASN A 211 6.41 -26.30 -10.06
N LYS A 212 5.34 -25.50 -10.06
CA LYS A 212 5.37 -24.09 -9.64
C LYS A 212 5.73 -24.05 -8.16
N VAL A 213 6.98 -24.37 -7.84
CA VAL A 213 7.47 -24.59 -6.48
C VAL A 213 7.61 -23.23 -5.84
N VAL A 214 6.79 -22.99 -4.82
CA VAL A 214 7.04 -21.97 -3.82
C VAL A 214 8.43 -22.24 -3.23
N LYS A 215 9.39 -21.37 -3.53
CA LYS A 215 10.78 -21.51 -3.09
C LYS A 215 10.96 -21.02 -1.67
N ASN A 216 10.21 -19.99 -1.27
CA ASN A 216 10.15 -19.52 0.10
C ASN A 216 8.72 -19.58 0.63
N LEU A 217 8.47 -20.59 1.46
CA LEU A 217 7.15 -20.87 2.01
C LEU A 217 6.65 -19.73 2.91
N ALA A 218 7.50 -19.20 3.80
CA ALA A 218 7.11 -18.12 4.70
C ALA A 218 6.67 -16.87 3.92
N ASN A 219 7.42 -16.47 2.88
CA ASN A 219 6.99 -15.36 2.01
C ASN A 219 5.64 -15.64 1.31
N TYR A 220 5.40 -16.86 0.87
CA TYR A 220 4.12 -17.25 0.27
C TYR A 220 2.97 -17.17 1.29
N GLU A 221 3.19 -17.71 2.50
CA GLU A 221 2.24 -17.67 3.61
C GLU A 221 1.88 -16.21 3.96
N THR A 222 2.89 -15.34 4.09
CA THR A 222 2.73 -13.90 4.29
C THR A 222 1.91 -13.25 3.17
N SER A 223 2.25 -13.50 1.90
CA SER A 223 1.54 -12.94 0.74
C SER A 223 0.05 -13.31 0.73
N VAL A 224 -0.26 -14.59 0.95
CA VAL A 224 -1.64 -15.09 1.01
C VAL A 224 -2.41 -14.47 2.18
N ALA A 225 -1.78 -14.39 3.35
CA ALA A 225 -2.41 -13.79 4.54
C ALA A 225 -2.69 -12.29 4.34
N GLN A 226 -1.81 -11.57 3.66
CA GLN A 226 -2.00 -10.16 3.31
C GLN A 226 -3.16 -9.96 2.32
N ALA A 227 -3.27 -10.78 1.28
CA ALA A 227 -4.41 -10.70 0.35
C ALA A 227 -5.75 -11.00 1.05
N LYS A 228 -5.77 -11.97 1.98
CA LYS A 228 -6.95 -12.24 2.82
C LYS A 228 -7.27 -11.07 3.75
N SER A 229 -6.26 -10.46 4.36
CA SER A 229 -6.41 -9.27 5.21
C SER A 229 -6.94 -8.08 4.40
N LEU A 230 -6.46 -7.87 3.17
CA LEU A 230 -6.97 -6.87 2.24
C LEU A 230 -8.46 -7.07 1.95
N LYS A 231 -8.90 -8.30 1.73
CA LYS A 231 -10.32 -8.62 1.55
C LYS A 231 -11.16 -8.24 2.78
N ILE A 232 -10.67 -8.55 3.98
CA ILE A 232 -11.35 -8.17 5.22
C ILE A 232 -11.43 -6.64 5.36
N LEU A 233 -10.32 -5.92 5.10
CA LEU A 233 -10.28 -4.47 5.13
C LEU A 233 -11.28 -3.84 4.15
N PHE A 234 -11.35 -4.38 2.93
CA PHE A 234 -12.29 -3.93 1.92
C PHE A 234 -13.74 -4.12 2.39
N THR A 235 -14.11 -5.34 2.79
CA THR A 235 -15.47 -5.66 3.23
C THR A 235 -15.90 -4.82 4.44
N ASN A 236 -15.00 -4.62 5.41
CA ASN A 236 -15.37 -3.93 6.65
C ASN A 236 -15.44 -2.41 6.50
N TYR A 237 -14.67 -1.81 5.57
CA TYR A 237 -14.46 -0.36 5.58
C TYR A 237 -14.65 0.36 4.25
N LEU A 238 -14.53 -0.34 3.12
CA LEU A 238 -14.51 0.28 1.79
C LEU A 238 -15.69 -0.12 0.91
N GLN A 239 -16.20 -1.34 1.07
CA GLN A 239 -17.24 -1.92 0.20
C GLN A 239 -18.53 -1.11 0.20
N ASP A 240 -18.98 -0.67 1.37
CA ASP A 240 -20.22 0.09 1.55
C ASP A 240 -19.97 1.59 1.79
N ALA A 241 -18.80 2.09 1.35
CA ALA A 241 -18.44 3.48 1.53
C ALA A 241 -19.44 4.41 0.85
N LYS A 242 -19.92 5.42 1.59
CA LYS A 242 -20.78 6.48 1.02
C LYS A 242 -19.92 7.45 0.23
N LEU A 243 -20.03 7.39 -1.10
CA LEU A 243 -19.20 8.18 -2.01
C LEU A 243 -19.97 9.32 -2.65
N GLU A 244 -19.38 10.50 -2.60
CA GLU A 244 -19.84 11.70 -3.29
C GLU A 244 -18.98 11.99 -4.53
N ASN A 245 -19.51 12.82 -5.43
CA ASN A 245 -18.75 13.34 -6.55
C ASN A 245 -17.45 13.97 -6.04
N SER A 246 -16.30 13.66 -6.66
CA SER A 246 -15.08 14.38 -6.27
C SER A 246 -15.21 15.84 -6.70
N THR A 247 -14.73 16.77 -5.90
CA THR A 247 -14.64 18.19 -6.26
C THR A 247 -13.35 18.47 -7.02
N GLY A 248 -13.38 19.34 -8.04
CA GLY A 248 -12.16 19.79 -8.74
C GLY A 248 -12.38 20.10 -10.23
N LEU A 249 -11.28 20.35 -10.94
CA LEU A 249 -11.26 20.67 -12.38
C LEU A 249 -11.76 19.51 -13.26
N MET A 250 -11.66 18.27 -12.77
CA MET A 250 -12.17 17.08 -13.44
C MET A 250 -12.84 16.17 -12.41
N PRO A 251 -14.13 16.42 -12.09
CA PRO A 251 -14.83 15.65 -11.07
C PRO A 251 -15.11 14.22 -11.57
N ILE A 252 -14.74 13.22 -10.78
CA ILE A 252 -15.13 11.82 -10.93
C ILE A 252 -16.57 11.66 -10.42
N PRO A 253 -17.53 11.27 -11.28
CA PRO A 253 -18.93 11.08 -10.89
C PRO A 253 -19.11 9.92 -9.90
N THR A 254 -20.05 10.04 -8.96
CA THR A 254 -20.38 8.98 -7.98
C THR A 254 -20.65 7.63 -8.65
N GLY A 255 -21.35 7.59 -9.79
CA GLY A 255 -21.61 6.34 -10.51
C GLY A 255 -20.33 5.62 -10.95
N MET A 256 -19.32 6.37 -11.41
CA MET A 256 -18.01 5.81 -11.76
C MET A 256 -17.29 5.28 -10.52
N LYS A 257 -17.37 5.99 -9.39
CA LYS A 257 -16.75 5.54 -8.14
C LYS A 257 -17.41 4.29 -7.57
N ILE A 258 -18.73 4.16 -7.66
CA ILE A 258 -19.47 2.95 -7.24
C ILE A 258 -19.03 1.74 -8.09
N ASN A 259 -18.91 1.93 -9.40
CA ASN A 259 -18.38 0.88 -10.28
C ASN A 259 -16.96 0.48 -9.90
N ALA A 260 -16.09 1.46 -9.62
CA ALA A 260 -14.73 1.21 -9.17
C ALA A 260 -14.69 0.43 -7.84
N ILE A 261 -15.58 0.69 -6.87
CA ILE A 261 -15.67 -0.14 -5.64
C ILE A 261 -16.01 -1.60 -5.97
N ARG A 262 -16.99 -1.82 -6.86
CA ARG A 262 -17.40 -3.18 -7.25
C ARG A 262 -16.25 -3.92 -7.94
N GLU A 263 -15.54 -3.24 -8.85
CA GLU A 263 -14.39 -3.80 -9.58
C GLU A 263 -13.18 -4.00 -8.67
N LEU A 264 -12.98 -3.13 -7.67
CA LEU A 264 -11.99 -3.34 -6.61
C LEU A 264 -12.26 -4.65 -5.85
N GLY A 265 -13.51 -4.91 -5.45
CA GLY A 265 -13.88 -6.15 -4.77
C GLY A 265 -13.56 -7.38 -5.62
N GLN A 266 -13.86 -7.34 -6.92
CA GLN A 266 -13.51 -8.40 -7.87
C GLN A 266 -11.99 -8.56 -8.02
N GLY A 267 -11.24 -7.46 -8.09
CA GLY A 267 -9.78 -7.49 -8.16
C GLY A 267 -9.14 -8.12 -6.93
N ILE A 268 -9.67 -7.85 -5.74
CA ILE A 268 -9.21 -8.47 -4.50
C ILE A 268 -9.53 -9.97 -4.47
N ASP A 269 -10.72 -10.38 -4.91
CA ASP A 269 -11.07 -11.80 -5.04
C ASP A 269 -10.15 -12.53 -6.04
N ASN A 270 -9.87 -11.89 -7.17
CA ASN A 270 -8.93 -12.41 -8.18
C ASN A 270 -7.52 -12.56 -7.60
N LEU A 271 -7.05 -11.61 -6.80
CA LEU A 271 -5.74 -11.69 -6.14
C LEU A 271 -5.67 -12.91 -5.22
N VAL A 272 -6.67 -13.09 -4.34
CA VAL A 272 -6.73 -14.23 -3.42
C VAL A 272 -6.74 -15.56 -4.19
N LEU A 273 -7.53 -15.65 -5.28
CA LEU A 273 -7.58 -16.84 -6.13
C LEU A 273 -6.26 -17.11 -6.84
N ALA A 274 -5.62 -16.07 -7.39
CA ALA A 274 -4.34 -16.16 -8.10
C ALA A 274 -3.22 -16.67 -7.19
N LEU A 275 -3.15 -16.17 -5.95
CA LEU A 275 -2.18 -16.64 -4.97
C LEU A 275 -2.45 -18.10 -4.58
N ASN A 276 -3.68 -18.46 -4.24
CA ASN A 276 -4.04 -19.83 -3.82
C ASN A 276 -3.77 -20.89 -4.89
N ARG A 277 -3.77 -20.52 -6.18
CA ARG A 277 -3.48 -21.42 -7.31
C ARG A 277 -2.04 -21.35 -7.80
N ASN A 278 -1.16 -20.64 -7.10
CA ASN A 278 0.22 -20.38 -7.49
C ASN A 278 0.31 -19.80 -8.92
N ALA A 279 -0.43 -18.73 -9.20
CA ALA A 279 -0.39 -18.04 -10.49
C ALA A 279 1.02 -17.49 -10.83
N PRO A 280 1.36 -17.25 -12.11
CA PRO A 280 2.59 -16.55 -12.46
C PRO A 280 2.67 -15.16 -11.79
N VAL A 281 3.88 -14.68 -11.48
CA VAL A 281 4.08 -13.37 -10.84
C VAL A 281 3.51 -12.24 -11.70
N GLU A 282 3.59 -12.36 -13.02
CA GLU A 282 3.05 -11.39 -13.97
C GLU A 282 1.52 -11.27 -13.87
N GLU A 283 0.84 -12.37 -13.56
CA GLU A 283 -0.60 -12.37 -13.35
C GLU A 283 -0.96 -11.64 -12.06
N VAL A 284 -0.26 -11.95 -10.96
CA VAL A 284 -0.45 -11.28 -9.66
C VAL A 284 -0.15 -9.78 -9.76
N TYR A 285 0.93 -9.42 -10.46
CA TYR A 285 1.29 -8.04 -10.79
C TYR A 285 0.17 -7.33 -11.56
N SER A 286 -0.37 -7.98 -12.60
CA SER A 286 -1.46 -7.45 -13.42
C SER A 286 -2.74 -7.24 -12.63
N ILE A 287 -3.04 -8.09 -11.65
CA ILE A 287 -4.20 -7.90 -10.77
C ILE A 287 -3.99 -6.69 -9.86
N VAL A 288 -2.84 -6.59 -9.19
CA VAL A 288 -2.58 -5.47 -8.26
C VAL A 288 -2.58 -4.13 -9.00
N HIS A 289 -1.85 -4.02 -10.11
CA HIS A 289 -1.71 -2.76 -10.84
C HIS A 289 -2.80 -2.51 -11.88
N GLY A 290 -3.48 -3.54 -12.35
CA GLY A 290 -4.56 -3.44 -13.34
C GLY A 290 -5.96 -3.38 -12.74
N GLN A 291 -6.19 -3.97 -11.56
CA GLN A 291 -7.53 -4.10 -10.99
C GLN A 291 -7.65 -3.46 -9.60
N ILE A 292 -6.60 -3.47 -8.77
CA ILE A 292 -6.69 -2.97 -7.40
C ILE A 292 -6.33 -1.48 -7.33
N HIS A 293 -5.12 -1.09 -7.73
CA HIS A 293 -4.67 0.31 -7.64
C HIS A 293 -5.52 1.30 -8.43
N PRO A 294 -5.90 1.04 -9.70
CA PRO A 294 -6.72 1.98 -10.47
C PRO A 294 -8.09 2.19 -9.82
N ASN A 295 -8.69 1.12 -9.29
CA ASN A 295 -10.00 1.22 -8.65
C ASN A 295 -9.93 1.90 -7.29
N LEU A 296 -8.86 1.72 -6.52
CA LEU A 296 -8.61 2.51 -5.32
C LEU A 296 -8.45 4.00 -5.66
N PHE A 297 -7.69 4.32 -6.72
CA PHE A 297 -7.53 5.67 -7.22
C PHE A 297 -8.88 6.30 -7.61
N LEU A 298 -9.67 5.62 -8.44
CA LEU A 298 -10.95 6.13 -8.93
C LEU A 298 -11.98 6.30 -7.80
N ALA A 299 -12.14 5.29 -6.96
CA ALA A 299 -13.16 5.29 -5.91
C ALA A 299 -12.85 6.31 -4.80
N PHE A 300 -11.59 6.37 -4.35
CA PHE A 300 -11.18 7.14 -3.16
C PHE A 300 -10.34 8.37 -3.46
N SER A 301 -10.17 8.70 -4.76
CA SER A 301 -9.45 9.88 -5.24
C SER A 301 -8.03 9.96 -4.67
N LEU A 302 -7.34 8.82 -4.63
CA LEU A 302 -5.95 8.75 -4.16
C LEU A 302 -5.06 9.64 -5.03
N LYS A 303 -4.11 10.34 -4.43
CA LYS A 303 -3.22 11.24 -5.17
C LYS A 303 -1.99 10.47 -5.63
N LEU A 304 -1.68 10.55 -6.92
CA LEU A 304 -0.44 9.99 -7.45
C LEU A 304 0.77 10.86 -7.07
N LYS A 305 1.91 10.24 -6.73
CA LYS A 305 3.20 10.92 -6.68
C LYS A 305 3.56 11.33 -8.11
N SER A 306 3.91 12.59 -8.33
CA SER A 306 4.48 13.01 -9.60
C SER A 306 5.97 12.65 -9.59
N ASP A 307 6.43 12.00 -10.65
CA ASP A 307 7.87 11.85 -10.94
C ASP A 307 8.58 13.22 -11.02
#